data_AF-A0A7C3TUS7-F1
#
_entry.id   AF-A0A7C3TUS7-F1
#
_cell.length_a   1.000
_cell.length_b   1.000
_cell.length_c   1.000
_cell.angle_alpha   90.00
_cell.angle_beta   90.00
_cell.angle_gamma   90.00
#
_symmetry.space_group_name_H-M   'P 1'
#
loop_
_entity.id
_entity.type
_entity.pdbx_description
1 polymer ?
#
loop_
_entity_poly.entity_id
_entity_poly.type
_entity_poly.pdbx_seq_one_letter_code
_entity_poly.pdbx_strand_id
1 'polypeptide(L)'
;MLTATLLLLMGTCKEVERRPAPGGAHLVVQDLPCAEVKKKILDYLERNKISVVREGQEPEIIVIGPVEAPPLPEDAFGRVEEKGRLELKCLDPVSTRLSVHMQVRGWTAEGRWLEIKDPDKLSAYGTRFLDRIVPKP
;
A
#
# COMPACT_ATOMS: atom_id res chain seq x y z
N MET A 1 -41.63 -17.86 50.19
CA MET A 1 -41.07 -16.60 49.67
C MET A 1 -39.61 -16.86 49.30
N LEU A 2 -39.32 -17.00 48.00
CA LEU A 2 -37.95 -17.10 47.49
C LEU A 2 -37.77 -15.97 46.47
N THR A 3 -36.95 -14.98 46.80
CA THR A 3 -36.49 -13.95 45.89
C THR A 3 -35.10 -14.33 45.41
N ALA A 4 -35.01 -14.82 44.18
CA ALA A 4 -33.74 -14.96 43.47
C ALA A 4 -33.51 -13.68 42.65
N THR A 5 -32.61 -12.82 43.11
CA THR A 5 -32.18 -11.63 42.37
C THR A 5 -30.99 -12.01 41.50
N LEU A 6 -31.23 -12.08 40.19
CA LEU A 6 -30.25 -12.38 39.16
C LEU A 6 -29.40 -11.12 38.88
N LEU A 7 -28.08 -11.16 39.16
CA LEU A 7 -27.14 -10.12 38.75
C LEU A 7 -26.83 -10.27 37.25
N LEU A 8 -27.27 -9.29 36.45
CA LEU A 8 -26.85 -9.11 35.06
C LEU A 8 -25.50 -8.38 35.03
N LEU A 9 -24.42 -9.14 34.85
CA LEU A 9 -23.11 -8.61 34.43
C LEU A 9 -23.21 -8.21 32.95
N MET A 10 -23.49 -6.94 32.67
CA MET A 10 -23.26 -6.38 31.34
C MET A 10 -21.77 -6.10 31.16
N GLY A 11 -21.04 -7.08 30.63
CA GLY A 11 -19.73 -6.84 30.06
C GLY A 11 -19.89 -5.97 28.82
N THR A 12 -19.45 -4.71 28.89
CA THR A 12 -19.32 -3.87 27.71
C THR A 12 -18.18 -4.45 26.85
N CYS A 13 -18.54 -5.13 25.77
CA CYS A 13 -17.60 -5.46 24.70
C CYS A 13 -17.13 -4.13 24.11
N LYS A 14 -16.00 -3.62 24.61
CA LYS A 14 -15.25 -2.55 23.94
C LYS A 14 -14.82 -3.10 22.59
N GLU A 15 -15.54 -2.74 21.54
CA GLU A 15 -15.11 -2.93 20.18
C GLU A 15 -13.75 -2.24 20.07
N VAL A 16 -12.69 -3.04 19.90
CA VAL A 16 -11.35 -2.48 19.67
C VAL A 16 -11.45 -1.77 18.34
N GLU A 17 -11.46 -0.43 18.38
CA GLU A 17 -11.40 0.42 17.20
C GLU A 17 -10.14 0.04 16.43
N ARG A 18 -10.30 -0.86 15.45
CA ARG A 18 -9.24 -1.23 14.53
C ARG A 18 -9.02 0.02 13.71
N ARG A 19 -7.98 0.80 14.05
CA ARG A 19 -7.48 1.85 13.17
C ARG A 19 -7.34 1.20 11.79
N PRO A 20 -8.01 1.71 10.75
CA PRO A 20 -7.88 1.12 9.42
C PRO A 20 -6.40 1.07 9.10
N ALA A 21 -5.90 -0.13 8.77
CA ALA A 21 -4.54 -0.26 8.30
C ALA A 21 -4.39 0.70 7.11
N PRO A 22 -3.33 1.53 7.05
CA PRO A 22 -3.11 2.38 5.89
C PRO A 22 -3.04 1.48 4.65
N GLY A 23 -4.03 1.58 3.78
CA GLY A 23 -4.22 0.68 2.64
C GLY A 23 -2.99 0.62 1.73
N GLY A 24 -2.67 -0.58 1.26
CA GLY A 24 -1.42 -0.83 0.54
C GLY A 24 -0.99 -2.29 0.55
N ALA A 25 0.26 -2.56 0.17
CA ALA A 25 0.77 -3.91 0.02
C ALA A 25 2.17 -4.07 0.61
N HIS A 26 2.51 -5.31 0.92
CA HIS A 26 3.82 -5.70 1.43
C HIS A 26 4.36 -6.84 0.58
N LEU A 27 5.66 -6.79 0.27
CA LEU A 27 6.38 -7.83 -0.43
C LEU A 27 7.72 -8.09 0.25
N VAL A 28 8.17 -9.33 0.27
CA VAL A 28 9.52 -9.70 0.68
C VAL A 28 10.25 -10.22 -0.55
N VAL A 29 11.38 -9.60 -0.87
CA VAL A 29 12.32 -10.07 -1.89
C VAL A 29 13.42 -10.84 -1.17
N GLN A 30 13.67 -12.06 -1.60
CA GLN A 30 14.70 -12.95 -1.06
C GLN A 30 15.78 -13.20 -2.12
N ASP A 31 16.91 -13.75 -1.69
CA ASP A 31 18.03 -14.18 -2.55
C ASP A 31 18.67 -13.05 -3.38
N LEU A 32 18.44 -11.79 -3.02
CA LEU A 32 19.04 -10.62 -3.65
C LEU A 32 19.58 -9.65 -2.61
N PRO A 33 20.83 -9.17 -2.74
CA PRO A 33 21.37 -8.15 -1.86
C PRO A 33 20.47 -6.91 -1.79
N CYS A 34 20.24 -6.38 -0.59
CA CYS A 34 19.33 -5.24 -0.40
C CYS A 34 19.72 -4.03 -1.26
N ALA A 35 21.02 -3.77 -1.40
CA ALA A 35 21.55 -2.72 -2.27
C ALA A 35 21.21 -2.95 -3.75
N GLU A 36 21.17 -4.21 -4.19
CA GLU A 36 20.79 -4.58 -5.56
C GLU A 36 19.28 -4.40 -5.78
N VAL A 37 18.44 -4.81 -4.83
CA VAL A 37 16.98 -4.58 -4.88
C VAL A 37 16.68 -3.09 -5.00
N LYS A 38 17.30 -2.27 -4.14
CA LYS A 38 17.18 -0.81 -4.17
C LYS A 38 17.60 -0.23 -5.52
N LYS A 39 18.78 -0.63 -6.03
CA LYS A 39 19.28 -0.16 -7.32
C LYS A 39 18.32 -0.52 -8.46
N LYS A 40 17.85 -1.76 -8.53
CA LYS A 40 16.92 -2.22 -9.58
C LYS A 40 15.60 -1.44 -9.59
N ILE A 41 15.04 -1.14 -8.41
CA ILE A 41 13.83 -0.31 -8.30
C ILE A 41 14.10 1.10 -8.82
N LEU A 42 15.19 1.75 -8.38
CA LEU A 42 15.54 3.10 -8.83
C LEU A 42 15.79 3.15 -10.35
N ASP A 43 16.54 2.19 -10.89
CA ASP A 43 16.81 2.06 -12.32
C ASP A 43 15.50 1.83 -13.13
N TYR A 44 14.53 1.09 -12.57
CA TYR A 44 13.21 0.94 -13.18
C TYR A 44 12.46 2.27 -13.23
N LEU A 45 12.39 2.99 -12.11
CA LEU A 45 11.68 4.26 -12.00
C LEU A 45 12.27 5.32 -12.94
N GLU A 46 13.60 5.40 -13.01
CA GLU A 46 14.32 6.30 -13.92
C GLU A 46 14.06 5.97 -15.40
N ARG A 47 14.22 4.69 -15.79
CA ARG A 47 13.99 4.26 -17.19
C ARG A 47 12.57 4.54 -17.67
N ASN A 48 11.59 4.44 -16.78
CA ASN A 48 10.18 4.71 -17.07
C ASN A 48 9.78 6.17 -16.84
N LYS A 49 10.73 7.06 -16.55
CA LYS A 49 10.51 8.50 -16.29
C LYS A 49 9.44 8.76 -15.22
N ILE A 50 9.40 7.91 -14.19
CA ILE A 50 8.46 8.05 -13.08
C ILE A 50 9.06 9.00 -12.05
N SER A 51 8.30 10.03 -11.67
CA SER A 51 8.74 11.01 -10.67
C SER A 51 8.92 10.37 -9.30
N VAL A 52 10.04 10.69 -8.64
CA VAL A 52 10.36 10.20 -7.30
C VAL A 52 10.85 11.30 -6.38
N VAL A 53 10.43 11.27 -5.12
CA VAL A 53 10.99 12.07 -4.03
C VAL A 53 11.51 11.12 -2.97
N ARG A 54 12.77 11.31 -2.55
CA ARG A 54 13.40 10.52 -1.49
C ARG A 54 13.30 11.25 -0.16
N GLU A 55 12.89 10.55 0.88
CA GLU A 55 12.73 11.08 2.23
C GLU A 55 13.52 10.21 3.23
N GLY A 56 14.28 10.85 4.12
CA GLY A 56 15.00 10.19 5.22
C GLY A 56 16.34 9.55 4.84
N GLN A 57 17.02 9.00 5.86
CA GLN A 57 18.28 8.26 5.69
C GLN A 57 18.05 6.75 5.76
N GLU A 58 17.34 6.24 6.78
CA GLU A 58 16.81 4.86 6.87
C GLU A 58 15.62 4.76 7.86
N PRO A 59 14.57 3.93 7.60
CA PRO A 59 14.32 3.25 6.33
C PRO A 59 14.11 4.28 5.22
N GLU A 60 14.70 4.05 4.06
CA GLU A 60 14.57 4.98 2.94
C GLU A 60 13.12 4.95 2.44
N ILE A 61 12.52 6.13 2.38
CA ILE A 61 11.18 6.32 1.88
C ILE A 61 11.28 6.91 0.48
N ILE A 62 10.64 6.25 -0.47
CA ILE A 62 10.54 6.70 -1.86
C ILE A 62 9.07 6.98 -2.14
N VAL A 63 8.75 8.26 -2.34
CA VAL A 63 7.44 8.67 -2.84
C VAL A 63 7.49 8.61 -4.36
N ILE A 64 6.57 7.86 -4.96
CA ILE A 64 6.55 7.53 -6.39
C ILE A 64 5.23 8.02 -7.00
N GLY A 65 5.29 8.77 -8.09
CA GLY A 65 4.13 9.29 -8.82
C GLY A 65 3.73 10.72 -8.44
N PRO A 66 2.53 11.19 -8.84
CA PRO A 66 1.43 10.40 -9.41
C PRO A 66 1.73 9.78 -10.78
N VAL A 67 1.12 8.62 -11.07
CA VAL A 67 1.20 7.91 -12.35
C VAL A 67 -0.20 7.50 -12.80
N GLU A 68 -0.57 7.77 -14.06
CA GLU A 68 -1.82 7.23 -14.62
C GLU A 68 -1.68 5.72 -14.89
N ALA A 69 -2.71 4.95 -14.53
CA ALA A 69 -2.77 3.51 -14.73
C ALA A 69 -4.19 3.10 -15.16
N PRO A 70 -4.34 1.92 -15.82
CA PRO A 70 -5.67 1.37 -16.06
C PRO A 70 -6.37 1.06 -14.73
N PRO A 71 -7.70 1.18 -14.65
CA PRO A 71 -8.46 0.73 -13.47
C PRO A 71 -8.28 -0.77 -13.21
N LEU A 72 -8.62 -1.25 -12.01
CA LEU A 72 -8.76 -2.69 -11.77
C LEU A 72 -10.00 -3.23 -12.55
N PRO A 73 -10.06 -4.53 -12.90
CA PRO A 73 -11.12 -5.09 -13.74
C PRO A 73 -12.56 -4.85 -13.27
N GLU A 74 -12.78 -4.64 -11.97
CA GLU A 74 -14.09 -4.42 -11.36
C GLU A 74 -14.36 -2.96 -10.98
N ASP A 75 -13.47 -2.04 -11.34
CA ASP A 75 -13.64 -0.63 -11.05
C ASP A 75 -14.52 0.08 -12.09
N ALA A 76 -15.42 0.93 -11.60
CA ALA A 76 -16.27 1.77 -12.45
C ALA A 76 -15.56 3.02 -13.01
N PHE A 77 -14.26 3.19 -12.74
CA PHE A 77 -13.49 4.36 -13.17
C PHE A 77 -12.96 4.18 -14.59
N GLY A 78 -12.93 5.25 -15.38
CA GLY A 78 -12.37 5.20 -16.75
C GLY A 78 -10.84 5.21 -16.78
N ARG A 79 -10.22 5.84 -15.78
CA ARG A 79 -8.77 5.88 -15.56
C ARG A 79 -8.49 6.08 -14.07
N VAL A 80 -7.30 5.69 -13.63
CA VAL A 80 -6.86 5.93 -12.25
C VAL A 80 -5.50 6.61 -12.19
N GLU A 81 -5.28 7.38 -11.13
CA GLU A 81 -4.02 8.02 -10.77
C GLU A 81 -3.51 7.37 -9.47
N GLU A 82 -2.30 6.82 -9.52
CA GLU A 82 -1.65 6.12 -8.42
C GLU A 82 -0.48 6.93 -7.87
N LYS A 83 -0.41 7.12 -6.56
CA LYS A 83 0.77 7.63 -5.86
C LYS A 83 1.13 6.68 -4.74
N GLY A 84 2.35 6.14 -4.79
CA GLY A 84 2.85 5.16 -3.84
C GLY A 84 3.87 5.79 -2.89
N ARG A 85 3.77 5.52 -1.60
CA ARG A 85 4.84 5.79 -0.63
C ARG A 85 5.48 4.46 -0.26
N LEU A 86 6.62 4.18 -0.90
CA LEU A 86 7.38 2.95 -0.72
C LEU A 86 8.37 3.10 0.43
N GLU A 87 8.36 2.17 1.37
CA GLU A 87 9.35 1.98 2.40
C GLU A 87 10.16 0.72 2.08
N LEU A 88 11.48 0.86 2.07
CA LEU A 88 12.42 -0.24 1.85
C LEU A 88 13.20 -0.51 3.14
N LYS A 89 13.13 -1.76 3.61
CA LYS A 89 13.81 -2.21 4.83
C LYS A 89 14.60 -3.48 4.57
N CYS A 90 15.92 -3.41 4.68
CA CYS A 90 16.76 -4.61 4.68
C CYS A 90 16.47 -5.42 5.95
N LEU A 91 16.13 -6.70 5.81
CA LEU A 91 15.90 -7.60 6.93
C LEU A 91 17.19 -8.35 7.29
N ASP A 92 17.94 -8.76 6.27
CA ASP A 92 19.25 -9.41 6.35
C ASP A 92 20.04 -9.08 5.06
N PRO A 93 21.28 -9.60 4.87
CA PRO A 93 22.08 -9.27 3.68
C PRO A 93 21.43 -9.59 2.33
N VAL A 94 20.48 -10.54 2.26
CA VAL A 94 19.86 -11.03 1.02
C VAL A 94 18.32 -10.98 1.03
N SER A 95 17.73 -10.43 2.09
CA SER A 95 16.28 -10.26 2.23
C SER A 95 15.90 -8.79 2.41
N THR A 96 14.97 -8.31 1.60
CA THR A 96 14.44 -6.94 1.64
C THR A 96 12.92 -6.98 1.81
N ARG A 97 12.39 -6.26 2.80
CA ARG A 97 10.95 -5.97 2.90
C ARG A 97 10.64 -4.66 2.19
N LEU A 98 9.63 -4.71 1.33
CA LEU A 98 9.03 -3.57 0.66
C LEU A 98 7.61 -3.39 1.21
N SER A 99 7.30 -2.18 1.66
CA SER A 99 5.95 -1.80 2.07
C SER A 99 5.52 -0.59 1.27
N VAL A 100 4.37 -0.65 0.60
CA VAL A 100 3.83 0.50 -0.13
C VAL A 100 2.52 0.92 0.50
N HIS A 101 2.38 2.21 0.78
CA HIS A 101 1.11 2.84 1.10
C HIS A 101 0.60 3.58 -0.14
N MET A 102 -0.66 3.36 -0.49
CA MET A 102 -1.23 3.87 -1.74
C MET A 102 -2.16 5.05 -1.49
N GLN A 103 -2.04 6.07 -2.34
CA GLN A 103 -3.07 7.07 -2.60
C GLN A 103 -3.54 6.86 -4.03
N VAL A 104 -4.83 6.56 -4.20
CA VAL A 104 -5.40 6.28 -5.53
C VAL A 104 -6.59 7.19 -5.76
N ARG A 105 -6.66 7.77 -6.96
CA ARG A 105 -7.82 8.55 -7.41
C ARG A 105 -8.36 7.93 -8.68
N GLY A 106 -9.68 7.79 -8.76
CA GLY A 106 -10.37 7.31 -9.95
C GLY A 106 -11.12 8.42 -10.66
N TRP A 107 -11.06 8.44 -11.99
CA TRP A 107 -11.80 9.38 -12.82
C TRP A 107 -13.20 8.84 -13.12
N THR A 108 -14.22 9.57 -12.70
CA THR A 108 -15.62 9.17 -12.84
C THR A 108 -16.20 9.58 -14.19
N ALA A 109 -17.36 9.00 -14.53
CA ALA A 109 -18.12 9.37 -15.73
C ALA A 109 -18.55 10.84 -15.74
N GLU A 110 -18.74 11.46 -14.57
CA GLU A 110 -19.07 12.89 -14.43
C GLU A 110 -17.85 13.81 -14.58
N GLY A 111 -16.67 13.28 -14.96
CA GLY A 111 -15.48 14.06 -15.22
C GLY A 111 -14.82 14.62 -13.95
N ARG A 112 -14.80 13.83 -12.86
CA ARG A 112 -14.20 14.23 -11.59
C ARG A 112 -13.26 13.14 -11.07
N TRP A 113 -12.22 13.57 -10.35
CA TRP A 113 -11.33 12.66 -9.62
C TRP A 113 -11.89 12.41 -8.22
N LEU A 114 -12.14 11.14 -7.87
CA LEU A 114 -12.51 10.71 -6.54
C LEU A 114 -11.42 9.85 -5.91
N GLU A 115 -11.09 10.14 -4.66
CA GLU A 115 -10.15 9.32 -3.89
C GLU A 115 -10.78 7.97 -3.54
N ILE A 116 -10.04 6.89 -3.79
CA ILE A 116 -10.40 5.54 -3.39
C ILE A 116 -9.88 5.32 -1.98
N LYS A 117 -10.79 5.05 -1.03
CA LYS A 117 -10.45 4.85 0.40
C LYS A 117 -10.66 3.42 0.87
N ASP A 118 -11.23 2.57 0.01
CA ASP A 118 -11.48 1.17 0.29
C ASP A 118 -10.14 0.43 0.52
N PRO A 119 -9.91 -0.15 1.72
CA PRO A 119 -8.63 -0.77 2.04
C PRO A 119 -8.27 -1.95 1.13
N ASP A 120 -9.25 -2.76 0.74
CA ASP A 120 -9.02 -3.94 -0.10
C ASP A 120 -8.63 -3.52 -1.51
N LYS A 121 -9.28 -2.48 -2.06
CA LYS A 121 -8.86 -1.87 -3.32
C LYS A 121 -7.47 -1.26 -3.22
N LEU A 122 -7.18 -0.52 -2.15
CA LEU A 122 -5.85 0.05 -1.95
C LEU A 122 -4.75 -1.03 -1.85
N SER A 123 -5.06 -2.19 -1.27
CA SER A 123 -4.17 -3.35 -1.25
C SER A 123 -4.00 -4.02 -2.61
N ALA A 124 -5.07 -4.15 -3.40
CA ALA A 124 -5.00 -4.66 -4.76
C ALA A 124 -4.16 -3.72 -5.66
N TYR A 125 -4.40 -2.42 -5.58
CA TYR A 125 -3.59 -1.39 -6.25
C TYR A 125 -2.13 -1.44 -5.79
N GLY A 126 -1.89 -1.56 -4.48
CA GLY A 126 -0.54 -1.68 -3.93
C GLY A 126 0.20 -2.92 -4.45
N THR A 127 -0.48 -4.05 -4.55
CA THR A 127 0.11 -5.31 -5.06
C THR A 127 0.52 -5.14 -6.52
N ARG A 128 -0.40 -4.65 -7.36
CA ARG A 128 -0.11 -4.35 -8.77
C ARG A 128 1.01 -3.31 -8.92
N PHE A 129 1.05 -2.32 -8.04
CA PHE A 129 2.09 -1.30 -8.03
C PHE A 129 3.47 -1.91 -7.75
N LEU A 130 3.57 -2.78 -6.73
CA LEU A 130 4.80 -3.51 -6.43
C LEU A 130 5.20 -4.44 -7.57
N ASP A 131 4.28 -5.22 -8.13
CA ASP A 131 4.56 -6.12 -9.27
C ASP A 131 5.13 -5.41 -10.49
N ARG A 132 4.80 -4.12 -10.66
CA ARG A 132 5.31 -3.28 -11.74
C ARG A 132 6.73 -2.80 -11.49
N ILE A 133 7.07 -2.42 -10.25
CA ILE A 133 8.34 -1.75 -9.93
C ILE A 133 9.41 -2.70 -9.37
N VAL A 134 9.01 -3.85 -8.83
CA VAL A 134 9.92 -4.78 -8.18
C VAL A 134 10.54 -5.71 -9.23
N PRO A 135 11.86 -5.94 -9.18
CA PRO A 135 12.52 -6.89 -10.06
C PRO A 135 11.96 -8.30 -9.87
N LYS A 136 11.61 -8.94 -10.98
CA LYS A 136 11.29 -10.37 -11.00
C LYS A 136 12.60 -11.18 -10.96
N PRO A 137 12.64 -12.32 -10.25
CA PRO A 137 13.77 -13.24 -10.31
C PRO A 137 14.00 -13.76 -11.73
#